data_AF-A0A528CM50-F1
#
_entry.id   AF-A0A528CM50-F1
#
_cell.length_a   1.000
_cell.length_b   1.000
_cell.length_c   1.000
_cell.angle_alpha   90.00
_cell.angle_beta   90.00
_cell.angle_gamma   90.00
#
_symmetry.space_group_name_H-M   'P 1'
#
loop_
_entity.id
_entity.type
_entity.pdbx_description
1 polymer ?
#
loop_
_entity_poly.entity_id
_entity_poly.type
_entity_poly.pdbx_seq_one_letter_code
_entity_poly.pdbx_strand_id
1 'polypeptide(L)'
;PGAPKYCWCMAWRHLENREHASNDERRRAMMALIEAGTPVGIVAHAEGKMVGWCSVAPRETYRKLSREQDDSKAGVWSIVCFYVPRALRG
;
A
#
# COMPACT_ATOMS: atom_id res chain seq x y z
N PRO A 1 -12.23 -8.65 10.24
CA PRO A 1 -12.17 -7.21 9.84
C PRO A 1 -10.76 -6.65 10.04
N GLY A 2 -10.04 -6.33 8.95
CA GLY A 2 -8.70 -5.73 9.02
C GLY A 2 -8.48 -4.75 7.86
N ALA A 3 -7.58 -3.77 7.92
CA ALA A 3 -6.82 -3.25 9.05
C ALA A 3 -7.27 -1.81 9.35
N PRO A 4 -7.60 -1.50 10.61
CA PRO A 4 -6.88 -0.40 11.24
C PRO A 4 -6.67 -0.62 12.76
N LYS A 5 -5.45 -0.38 13.25
CA LYS A 5 -5.20 0.80 14.10
C LYS A 5 -3.92 1.45 13.54
N TYR A 6 -4.10 2.62 12.92
CA TYR A 6 -3.08 3.52 12.32
C TYR A 6 -2.11 2.95 11.26
N CYS A 7 -2.66 2.21 10.29
CA CYS A 7 -1.96 1.66 9.10
C CYS A 7 -0.93 2.61 8.44
N TRP A 8 0.23 2.06 8.10
CA TRP A 8 1.18 2.59 7.12
C TRP A 8 1.58 1.43 6.21
N CYS A 9 0.78 1.19 5.17
CA CYS A 9 0.67 -0.08 4.47
C CYS A 9 2.00 -0.59 3.87
N MET A 10 2.67 -1.46 4.62
CA MET A 10 3.92 -2.13 4.25
C MET A 10 3.76 -3.64 4.02
N ALA A 11 2.53 -4.17 4.08
CA ALA A 11 2.26 -5.61 4.04
C ALA A 11 2.91 -6.32 2.82
N TRP A 12 2.92 -5.66 1.67
CA TRP A 12 3.49 -6.18 0.42
C TRP A 12 4.71 -5.42 -0.07
N ARG A 13 5.25 -4.52 0.75
CA ARG A 13 6.45 -3.74 0.41
C ARG A 13 7.67 -4.31 1.13
N HIS A 14 8.84 -3.99 0.59
CA HIS A 14 10.10 -4.35 1.22
C HIS A 14 10.31 -3.47 2.46
N LEU A 15 10.32 -4.12 3.63
CA LEU A 15 10.65 -3.51 4.92
C LEU A 15 11.30 -4.59 5.78
N GLU A 16 12.47 -4.29 6.34
CA GLU A 16 13.13 -5.18 7.28
C GLU A 16 12.25 -5.38 8.52
N ASN A 17 12.16 -6.62 9.02
CA ASN A 17 11.35 -6.98 10.18
C ASN A 17 9.87 -6.50 10.11
N ARG A 18 9.29 -6.43 8.91
CA ARG A 18 7.93 -5.90 8.62
C ARG A 18 6.84 -6.37 9.58
N GLU A 19 6.90 -7.64 9.98
CA GLU A 19 5.90 -8.29 10.84
C GLU A 19 5.87 -7.69 12.25
N HIS A 20 7.03 -7.28 12.76
CA HIS A 20 7.18 -6.67 14.08
C HIS A 20 7.40 -5.16 14.04
N ALA A 21 7.53 -4.57 12.85
CA ALA A 21 7.74 -3.13 12.70
C ALA A 21 6.72 -2.36 13.54
N SER A 22 7.21 -1.41 14.31
CA SER A 22 6.39 -0.37 14.89
C SER A 22 5.71 0.38 13.76
N ASN A 23 4.64 1.07 14.10
CA ASN A 23 4.02 1.92 13.11
C ASN A 23 5.03 3.03 12.71
N ASP A 24 5.74 3.72 13.62
CA ASP A 24 6.64 4.82 13.22
C ASP A 24 7.69 4.41 12.16
N GLU A 25 8.18 3.17 12.25
CA GLU A 25 9.04 2.59 11.21
C GLU A 25 8.31 2.43 9.87
N ARG A 26 7.07 1.92 9.88
CA ARG A 26 6.24 1.85 8.68
C ARG A 26 5.95 3.22 8.09
N ARG A 27 5.75 4.26 8.91
CA ARG A 27 5.60 5.65 8.44
C ARG A 27 6.85 6.12 7.72
N ARG A 28 8.01 6.00 8.36
CA ARG A 28 9.30 6.41 7.78
C ARG A 28 9.56 5.70 6.46
N ALA A 29 9.31 4.39 6.40
CA ALA A 29 9.45 3.61 5.17
C ALA A 29 8.49 4.08 4.06
N MET A 30 7.23 4.39 4.41
CA MET A 30 6.27 4.94 3.44
C MET A 30 6.74 6.30 2.90
N MET A 31 7.18 7.19 3.78
CA MET A 31 7.65 8.52 3.38
C MET A 31 8.89 8.43 2.51
N ALA A 32 9.84 7.55 2.82
CA ALA A 32 11.02 7.34 2.00
C ALA A 32 10.67 6.91 0.56
N LEU A 33 9.65 6.04 0.38
CA LEU A 33 9.18 5.66 -0.96
C LEU A 33 8.55 6.84 -1.69
N ILE A 34 7.74 7.64 -0.99
CA ILE A 34 7.09 8.84 -1.56
C ILE A 34 8.15 9.88 -1.96
N GLU A 35 9.12 10.14 -1.09
CA GLU A 35 10.24 11.08 -1.34
C GLU A 35 11.12 10.62 -2.51
N ALA A 36 11.31 9.31 -2.67
CA ALA A 36 12.00 8.72 -3.81
C ALA A 36 11.16 8.71 -5.11
N GLY A 37 9.94 9.25 -5.10
CA GLY A 37 9.04 9.27 -6.25
C GLY A 37 8.47 7.90 -6.62
N THR A 38 8.59 6.90 -5.74
CA THR A 38 7.99 5.58 -5.97
C THR A 38 6.47 5.69 -5.76
N PRO A 39 5.63 5.32 -6.75
CA PRO A 39 4.18 5.32 -6.56
C PRO A 39 3.78 4.36 -5.44
N VAL A 40 3.06 4.86 -4.43
CA VAL A 40 2.66 4.04 -3.27
C VAL A 40 1.19 3.65 -3.25
N GLY A 41 0.35 4.41 -3.95
CA GLY A 41 -1.09 4.24 -3.97
C GLY A 41 -1.82 5.53 -4.34
N ILE A 42 -3.14 5.48 -4.20
CA ILE A 42 -4.05 6.59 -4.44
C ILE A 42 -4.98 6.76 -3.25
N VAL A 43 -5.51 7.97 -3.13
CA VAL A 43 -6.49 8.35 -2.11
C VAL A 43 -7.79 8.74 -2.79
N ALA A 44 -8.91 8.29 -2.24
CA ALA A 44 -10.24 8.66 -2.74
C ALA A 44 -10.69 9.93 -2.05
N HIS A 45 -11.14 10.92 -2.84
CA HIS A 45 -11.72 12.16 -2.33
C HIS A 45 -13.22 12.22 -2.63
N ALA A 46 -14.01 12.60 -1.63
CA ALA A 46 -15.42 12.94 -1.78
C ALA A 46 -15.73 14.14 -0.91
N GLU A 47 -16.38 15.16 -1.49
CA GLU A 47 -16.80 16.37 -0.76
C GLU A 47 -15.65 17.04 0.02
N GLY A 48 -14.46 17.10 -0.58
CA GLY A 48 -13.25 17.66 0.05
C GLY A 48 -12.63 16.81 1.15
N LYS A 49 -13.17 15.61 1.45
CA LYS A 49 -12.63 14.68 2.45
C LYS A 49 -11.96 13.48 1.80
N MET A 50 -10.90 12.99 2.42
CA MET A 50 -10.31 11.69 2.07
C MET A 50 -11.20 10.58 2.64
N VAL A 51 -11.76 9.77 1.75
CA VAL A 51 -12.75 8.72 2.09
C VAL A 51 -12.27 7.32 1.75
N GLY A 52 -11.03 7.17 1.29
CA GLY A 52 -10.48 5.85 0.99
C GLY A 52 -9.01 5.86 0.65
N TRP A 53 -8.42 4.68 0.72
CA TRP A 53 -7.03 4.40 0.38
C TRP A 53 -6.98 3.17 -0.53
N CYS A 54 -6.10 3.20 -1.53
CA CYS A 54 -5.78 2.04 -2.35
C CYS A 54 -4.28 1.99 -2.61
N SER A 55 -3.62 0.93 -2.13
CA SER A 55 -2.23 0.62 -2.46
C SER A 55 -2.17 0.03 -3.86
N VAL A 56 -2.15 0.92 -4.85
CA VAL A 56 -1.95 0.62 -6.27
C VAL A 56 -0.59 1.17 -6.70
N ALA A 57 0.28 0.30 -7.23
CA ALA A 57 1.63 0.67 -7.64
C ALA A 57 2.16 -0.31 -8.70
N PRO A 58 3.27 0.01 -9.40
CA PRO A 58 3.95 -0.95 -10.26
C PRO A 58 4.33 -2.20 -9.47
N ARG A 59 4.08 -3.37 -10.04
CA ARG A 59 4.19 -4.67 -9.36
C ARG A 59 5.61 -4.94 -8.88
N GLU A 60 6.60 -4.47 -9.62
CA GLU A 60 8.02 -4.54 -9.29
C GLU A 60 8.40 -3.75 -8.02
N THR A 61 7.56 -2.83 -7.55
CA THR A 61 7.79 -2.10 -6.28
C THR A 61 7.36 -2.90 -5.05
N TYR A 62 6.70 -4.04 -5.26
CA TYR A 62 6.26 -4.96 -4.22
C TYR A 62 7.17 -6.18 -4.17
N ARG A 63 7.16 -6.86 -3.02
CA ARG A 63 7.62 -8.25 -2.96
C ARG A 63 6.74 -9.12 -3.86
N LYS A 64 7.24 -10.30 -4.28
CA LYS A 64 6.44 -11.27 -5.06
C LYS A 64 5.06 -11.50 -4.42
N LEU A 65 4.02 -11.29 -5.23
CA LEU A 65 2.62 -11.42 -4.82
C LEU A 65 2.12 -12.87 -4.89
N SER A 66 2.75 -13.69 -5.74
CA SER A 66 2.56 -15.14 -5.81
C SER A 66 3.88 -15.85 -6.14
N ARG A 67 3.93 -17.19 -5.97
CA ARG A 67 5.13 -17.98 -6.29
C ARG A 67 5.34 -18.09 -7.80
N GLU A 68 4.25 -18.07 -8.55
CA GLU A 68 4.15 -18.22 -10.00
C GLU A 68 4.24 -16.85 -10.73
N GLN A 69 4.56 -15.78 -10.00
CA GLN A 69 4.66 -14.45 -10.58
C GLN A 69 5.78 -14.40 -11.64
N ASP A 70 5.38 -14.16 -12.88
CA ASP A 70 6.26 -13.89 -14.01
C ASP A 70 6.66 -12.39 -14.03
N ASP A 71 7.91 -12.12 -13.65
CA ASP A 71 8.50 -10.79 -13.55
C ASP A 71 9.00 -10.25 -14.91
N SER A 72 8.97 -11.04 -15.98
CA SER A 72 9.35 -10.57 -17.33
C SER A 72 8.34 -9.58 -17.93
N LYS A 73 7.11 -9.62 -17.44
CA LYS A 73 6.04 -8.69 -17.86
C LYS A 73 6.24 -7.32 -17.23
N ALA A 74 6.71 -6.38 -18.06
CA ALA A 74 6.82 -4.96 -17.72
C ALA A 74 5.45 -4.25 -17.70
N GLY A 75 5.35 -3.13 -16.99
CA GLY A 75 4.17 -2.27 -16.98
C GLY A 75 2.96 -2.84 -16.22
N VAL A 76 3.15 -3.89 -15.42
CA VAL A 76 2.07 -4.47 -14.61
C VAL A 76 1.89 -3.65 -13.33
N TRP A 77 0.68 -3.16 -13.10
CA TRP A 77 0.29 -2.53 -11.84
C TRP A 77 -0.56 -3.48 -11.00
N SER A 78 -0.49 -3.36 -9.69
CA SER A 78 -1.21 -4.26 -8.77
C SER A 78 -1.85 -3.48 -7.62
N ILE A 79 -3.07 -3.88 -7.28
CA ILE A 79 -3.79 -3.45 -6.08
C ILE A 79 -3.57 -4.52 -5.02
N VAL A 80 -2.88 -4.17 -3.93
CA VAL A 80 -2.51 -5.15 -2.88
C VAL A 80 -3.21 -4.91 -1.54
N CYS A 81 -3.85 -3.75 -1.39
CA CYS A 81 -4.60 -3.37 -0.21
C CYS A 81 -5.52 -2.19 -0.55
N PHE A 82 -6.73 -2.15 -0.01
CA PHE A 82 -7.58 -0.98 -0.04
C PHE A 82 -8.43 -0.87 1.24
N TYR A 83 -8.88 0.34 1.54
CA TYR A 83 -9.75 0.62 2.67
C TYR A 83 -10.77 1.69 2.31
N VAL A 84 -12.02 1.44 2.69
CA VAL A 84 -13.14 2.39 2.64
C VAL A 84 -13.82 2.37 4.02
N PRO A 85 -14.14 3.53 4.65
CA PRO A 85 -14.91 3.59 5.88
C PRO A 85 -16.20 2.78 5.77
N ARG A 86 -16.57 2.04 6.82
CA ARG A 86 -17.76 1.16 6.79
C ARG A 86 -19.04 1.90 6.40
N ALA A 87 -19.20 3.14 6.85
CA ALA A 87 -20.36 3.98 6.57
C ALA A 87 -20.49 4.41 5.09
N LEU A 88 -19.43 4.26 4.30
CA LEU A 88 -19.37 4.63 2.88
C LEU A 88 -19.29 3.41 1.95
N ARG A 89 -19.61 2.22 2.46
CA ARG A 89 -19.71 0.99 1.67
C ARG A 89 -21.19 0.75 1.31
N GLY A 90 -21.42 0.15 0.14
CA GLY A 90 -22.75 -0.31 -0.30
C GLY A 90 -23.24 -1.55 0.44
#